data_AF-A0A1B1YAV3-F1
#
_entry.id   AF-A0A1B1YAV3-F1
#
_cell.length_a   1.000
_cell.length_b   1.000
_cell.length_c   1.000
_cell.angle_alpha   90.00
_cell.angle_beta   90.00
_cell.angle_gamma   90.00
#
_symmetry.space_group_name_H-M   'P 1'
#
loop_
_entity.id
_entity.type
_entity.pdbx_description
1 polymer ?
#
loop_
_entity_poly.entity_id
_entity_poly.type
_entity_poly.pdbx_seq_one_letter_code
_entity_poly.pdbx_strand_id
1 'polypeptide(L)' 'MNMNKHLTLEDRIIIEHKLKDRKSFKDIARELGKDPTTIAKEVKNHIQLRNTGC' A
#
# COMPACT_ATOMS: atom_id res chain seq x y z
N MET A 1 -3.63 12.62 -21.34
CA MET A 1 -3.25 12.87 -19.93
C MET A 1 -3.09 11.52 -19.25
N ASN A 2 -1.88 10.94 -19.29
CA ASN A 2 -1.65 9.62 -18.71
C ASN A 2 -1.64 9.73 -17.19
N MET A 3 -2.77 9.41 -16.57
CA MET A 3 -2.83 9.12 -15.16
C MET A 3 -2.14 7.78 -14.95
N ASN A 4 -0.82 7.80 -14.79
CA ASN A 4 -0.08 6.64 -14.34
C ASN A 4 -0.46 6.42 -12.85
N LYS A 5 -1.66 5.85 -12.63
CA LYS A 5 -2.24 5.47 -11.32
C LYS A 5 -1.54 4.26 -10.71
N HIS A 6 -0.34 3.93 -11.19
CA HIS A 6 0.47 2.86 -10.65
C HIS A 6 1.33 3.45 -9.54
N LEU A 7 1.21 2.87 -8.34
CA LEU A 7 2.20 3.07 -7.29
C LEU A 7 3.54 2.62 -7.85
N THR A 8 4.55 3.49 -7.74
CA THR A 8 5.91 3.15 -8.14
C THR A 8 6.48 2.10 -7.19
N LEU A 9 7.61 1.50 -7.56
CA LEU A 9 8.31 0.57 -6.69
C LEU A 9 8.67 1.24 -5.35
N GLU A 10 9.04 2.51 -5.38
CA GLU A 10 9.33 3.31 -4.18
C GLU A 10 8.09 3.50 -3.31
N ASP A 11 6.94 3.84 -3.92
CA ASP A 11 5.67 3.93 -3.19
C ASP A 11 5.37 2.61 -2.45
N ARG A 12 5.58 1.45 -3.10
CA ARG A 12 5.37 0.13 -2.49
C ARG A 12 6.30 -0.12 -1.30
N ILE A 13 7.58 0.23 -1.43
CA ILE A 13 8.57 0.10 -0.34
C ILE A 13 8.15 0.96 0.86
N ILE A 14 7.67 2.18 0.62
CA ILE A 14 7.20 3.08 1.68
C ILE A 14 5.95 2.50 2.35
N ILE A 15 4.98 2.01 1.58
CA ILE A 15 3.77 1.38 2.10
C ILE A 15 4.13 0.19 3.00
N GLU A 16 5.02 -0.70 2.54
CA GLU A 16 5.46 -1.86 3.32
C GLU A 16 6.11 -1.43 4.64
N HIS A 17 7.03 -0.46 4.59
CA HIS A 17 7.70 0.06 5.78
C HIS A 17 6.70 0.67 6.78
N LYS A 18 5.75 1.46 6.29
CA LYS A 18 4.76 2.13 7.14
C LYS A 18 3.74 1.15 7.71
N LEU A 19 3.39 0.10 6.96
CA LEU A 19 2.55 -0.99 7.49
C LEU A 19 3.27 -1.79 8.56
N LYS A 20 4.57 -2.02 8.41
CA LYS A 20 5.41 -2.62 9.46
C LYS A 20 5.44 -1.77 10.73
N ASP A 21 5.41 -0.44 10.57
CA ASP A 21 5.26 0.55 11.64
C ASP A 21 3.82 0.66 12.20
N ARG A 22 2.88 -0.20 11.77
CA ARG A 22 1.45 -0.18 12.16
C ARG A 22 0.74 1.14 11.84
N LYS A 23 1.23 1.93 10.87
CA LYS A 23 0.58 3.17 10.42
C LYS A 23 -0.74 2.86 9.71
N SER A 24 -1.72 3.75 9.88
CA SER A 24 -3.01 3.63 9.21
C SER A 24 -2.91 3.99 7.73
N PHE A 25 -3.69 3.34 6.87
CA PHE A 25 -3.71 3.63 5.43
C PHE A 25 -3.97 5.11 5.12
N LYS A 26 -4.73 5.82 5.96
CA LYS A 26 -4.96 7.27 5.83
C LYS A 26 -3.68 8.09 6.01
N ASP A 27 -2.84 7.74 7.00
CA ASP A 27 -1.58 8.44 7.24
C ASP A 27 -0.59 8.20 6.11
N ILE A 28 -0.49 6.94 5.65
CA ILE A 28 0.37 6.55 4.52
C ILE A 28 -0.06 7.26 3.23
N ALA A 29 -1.37 7.28 2.97
CA ALA A 29 -1.97 7.99 1.86
C ALA A 29 -1.67 9.49 1.89
N ARG A 30 -1.73 10.11 3.07
CA ARG A 30 -1.41 11.53 3.25
C ARG A 30 0.07 11.82 3.00
N GLU A 31 0.95 10.93 3.42
CA GLU A 31 2.39 11.06 3.23
C GLU A 31 2.81 10.90 1.76
N LEU A 32 2.20 9.94 1.06
CA LEU A 32 2.46 9.67 -0.37
C LEU A 32 1.65 10.57 -1.32
N GLY A 33 0.68 11.34 -0.80
CA GLY A 33 -0.27 12.09 -1.62
C GLY A 33 -1.13 11.19 -2.52
N LYS A 34 -1.41 9.96 -2.08
CA LYS A 34 -2.18 8.95 -2.82
C LYS A 34 -3.53 8.72 -2.18
N ASP A 35 -4.42 8.05 -2.91
CA ASP A 35 -5.71 7.67 -2.38
C ASP A 35 -5.58 6.46 -1.44
N PRO A 36 -6.12 6.49 -0.20
CA PRO A 36 -6.02 5.38 0.74
C PRO A 36 -6.66 4.09 0.18
N THR A 37 -7.63 4.20 -0.73
CA THR A 37 -8.21 3.02 -1.40
C THR A 37 -7.22 2.38 -2.39
N THR A 38 -6.30 3.15 -2.97
CA THR A 38 -5.24 2.63 -3.85
C THR A 38 -4.20 1.88 -3.02
N ILE A 39 -3.79 2.44 -1.88
CA ILE A 39 -2.93 1.76 -0.90
C ILE A 39 -3.59 0.45 -0.47
N ALA A 40 -4.86 0.47 -0.07
CA ALA A 40 -5.58 -0.72 0.39
C ALA A 40 -5.68 -1.81 -0.69
N LYS A 41 -5.92 -1.45 -1.95
CA LYS A 41 -5.93 -2.39 -3.08
C LYS A 41 -4.57 -3.03 -3.31
N GLU A 42 -3.51 -2.22 -3.30
CA GLU A 42 -2.13 -2.71 -3.42
C GLU A 42 -1.82 -3.70 -2.30
N VAL A 43 -2.10 -3.30 -1.06
CA VAL A 43 -1.83 -4.12 0.12
C VAL A 43 -2.65 -5.40 0.09
N LYS A 44 -3.92 -5.36 -0.32
CA LYS A 44 -4.74 -6.57 -0.48
C LYS A 44 -4.24 -7.50 -1.59
N ASN A 45 -3.69 -6.94 -2.67
CA ASN A 45 -3.17 -7.71 -3.80
C ASN A 45 -1.78 -8.31 -3.52
N HIS A 46 -0.99 -7.68 -2.64
CA HIS A 46 0.38 -8.09 -2.30
C HIS A 46 0.52 -8.76 -0.94
N ILE A 47 -0.44 -8.58 -0.03
CA ILE A 47 -0.62 -9.48 1.10
C ILE A 47 -1.02 -10.82 0.50
N GLN A 48 0.00 -11.65 0.29
CA GLN A 48 -0.19 -13.08 0.32
C GLN A 48 -0.67 -13.37 1.73
N LEU A 49 -1.98 -13.50 1.90
CA LEU A 49 -2.53 -14.17 3.07
C LEU A 49 -1.84 -15.53 3.05
N ARG A 50 -0.80 -15.70 3.88
CA ARG A 50 -0.18 -16.98 4.08
C ARG A 50 -1.31 -17.82 4.66
N ASN A 51 -1.98 -18.59 3.81
CA ASN A 51 -2.81 -19.71 4.20
C ASN A 51 -1.85 -20.75 4.83
N THR A 52 -1.24 -20.41 5.96
CA THR A 52 -0.92 -21.38 7.00
C THR A 52 -2.23 -21.72 7.68
N GLY A 53 -3.15 -22.31 6.92
CA GLY A 53 -4.26 -23.09 7.44
C GLY A 53 -3.84 -24.53 7.32
N CYS A 54 -3.77 -25.22 8.46
CA CYS A 54 -3.46 -26.63 8.61
C CYS A 54 -4.41 -27.53 7.79
#